data_AF-K9KD09-F1
#
_entry.id   AF-K9KD09-F1
#
_cell.length_a   1.000
_cell.length_b   1.000
_cell.length_c   1.000
_cell.angle_alpha   90.00
_cell.angle_beta   90.00
_cell.angle_gamma   90.00
#
_symmetry.space_group_name_H-M   'P 1'
#
loop_
_entity.id
_entity.type
_entity.pdbx_description
1 polymer ?
#
loop_
_entity_poly.entity_id
_entity_poly.type
_entity_poly.pdbx_seq_one_letter_code
_entity_poly.pdbx_strand_id
1 'polypeptide(L)'
;FELFYSQHFSGRKLTWLHYLCTGEVKMNYLGKPYVAMVTTYQMAVLLAFNNSETVSYKELQDSTQMNEKELTKTIKSLLDVKMINHDSEKEDIDAESSFSLNMNFSSKRTKFKITTSMQKDTPQEMEQTRSAVDEDRKMYLQAAIVRIMKARKVLRHNALIQEVISQSRARFNPSISMIKKCIEVLIDKQYIERSQASADEYSYVA
;
A
#
# COMPACT_ATOMS: atom_id res chain seq x y z
N PHE A 1 -8.08 -8.13 21.44
CA PHE A 1 -8.13 -9.06 20.29
C PHE A 1 -6.78 -9.74 20.04
N GLU A 2 -5.67 -9.01 20.01
CA GLU A 2 -4.33 -9.59 19.76
C GLU A 2 -3.96 -10.74 20.70
N LEU A 3 -4.20 -10.58 22.01
CA LEU A 3 -3.99 -11.65 22.99
C LEU A 3 -4.78 -12.92 22.64
N PHE A 4 -6.08 -12.78 22.36
CA PHE A 4 -6.94 -13.87 21.93
C PHE A 4 -6.40 -14.55 20.66
N TYR A 5 -5.96 -13.78 19.66
CA TYR A 5 -5.42 -14.30 18.40
C TYR A 5 -4.11 -15.07 18.63
N SER A 6 -3.21 -14.52 19.44
CA SER A 6 -1.92 -15.15 19.76
C SER A 6 -2.08 -16.46 20.54
N GLN A 7 -3.10 -16.55 21.41
CA GLN A 7 -3.40 -17.75 22.19
C GLN A 7 -3.97 -18.88 21.32
N HIS A 8 -4.75 -18.56 20.29
CA HIS A 8 -5.39 -19.54 19.42
C HIS A 8 -4.53 -19.96 18.22
N PHE A 9 -3.64 -19.08 17.74
CA PHE A 9 -2.87 -19.30 16.53
C PHE A 9 -1.38 -19.08 16.78
N SER A 10 -0.69 -20.15 17.16
CA SER A 10 0.77 -20.15 17.32
C SER A 10 1.50 -19.97 15.99
N GLY A 11 2.62 -19.23 16.02
CA GLY A 11 3.49 -19.00 14.85
C GLY A 11 2.96 -17.98 13.83
N ARG A 12 1.87 -17.27 14.12
CA ARG A 12 1.34 -16.20 13.24
C ARG A 12 1.65 -14.81 13.80
N LYS A 13 1.89 -13.85 12.90
CA LYS A 13 2.05 -12.42 13.22
C LYS A 13 0.85 -11.66 12.67
N LEU A 14 0.23 -10.83 13.50
CA LEU A 14 -0.85 -9.93 13.09
C LEU A 14 -0.26 -8.60 12.61
N THR A 15 -0.72 -8.13 11.45
CA THR A 15 -0.38 -6.80 10.91
C THR A 15 -1.68 -6.07 10.64
N TRP A 16 -1.92 -4.96 11.34
CA TRP A 16 -3.11 -4.14 11.16
C TRP A 16 -2.94 -3.19 9.96
N LEU A 17 -3.93 -3.18 9.07
CA LEU A 17 -3.97 -2.29 7.92
C LEU A 17 -4.99 -1.18 8.18
N HIS A 18 -4.63 -0.20 9.02
CA HIS A 18 -5.55 0.85 9.49
C HIS A 18 -6.20 1.68 8.38
N TYR A 19 -5.53 1.85 7.24
CA TYR A 19 -6.06 2.56 6.08
C TYR A 19 -7.26 1.85 5.42
N LEU A 20 -7.45 0.54 5.68
CA LEU A 20 -8.62 -0.24 5.22
C LEU A 20 -9.73 -0.31 6.28
N CYS A 21 -9.46 0.17 7.51
CA CYS A 21 -10.38 0.05 8.62
C CYS A 21 -11.34 1.25 8.67
N THR A 22 -12.63 0.97 8.88
CA THR A 22 -13.69 1.96 9.05
C THR A 22 -14.41 1.78 10.38
N GLY A 23 -15.08 2.83 10.84
CA GLY A 23 -15.88 2.84 12.07
C GLY A 23 -17.06 3.79 11.97
N GLU A 24 -17.95 3.73 12.97
CA GLU A 24 -19.06 4.68 13.12
C GLU A 24 -18.80 5.59 14.32
N VAL A 25 -18.83 6.90 14.09
CA VAL A 25 -18.70 7.92 15.14
C VAL A 25 -20.05 8.62 15.32
N LYS A 26 -20.54 8.63 16.55
CA LYS A 26 -21.76 9.34 16.94
C LYS A 26 -21.41 10.70 17.52
N MET A 27 -21.96 11.75 16.93
CA MET A 27 -21.83 13.12 17.41
C MET A 27 -22.95 13.44 18.38
N ASN A 28 -22.59 13.71 19.63
CA ASN A 28 -23.55 14.01 20.71
C ASN A 28 -23.61 15.50 21.09
N TYR A 29 -22.75 16.34 20.52
CA TYR A 29 -22.66 17.78 20.85
C TYR A 29 -23.68 18.65 20.08
N LEU A 30 -24.32 18.08 19.04
CA LEU A 30 -25.29 18.78 18.19
C LEU A 30 -26.71 18.58 18.72
N GLY A 31 -27.62 19.51 18.39
CA GLY A 31 -29.04 19.41 18.76
C GLY A 31 -29.78 18.19 18.19
N LYS A 32 -29.19 17.47 17.22
CA LYS A 32 -29.67 16.19 16.71
C LYS A 32 -28.52 15.17 16.70
N PRO A 33 -28.76 13.90 17.04
CA PRO A 33 -27.72 12.88 17.00
C PRO A 33 -27.39 12.53 15.54
N TYR A 34 -26.15 12.78 15.15
CA TYR A 34 -25.62 12.39 13.84
C TYR A 34 -24.66 11.21 13.98
N VAL A 35 -24.68 10.29 13.02
CA VAL A 35 -23.77 9.14 12.93
C VAL A 35 -23.00 9.22 11.61
N ALA A 36 -21.69 9.39 11.70
CA ALA A 36 -20.79 9.41 10.57
C ALA A 36 -20.06 8.07 10.44
N MET A 37 -20.14 7.44 9.27
CA MET A 37 -19.23 6.35 8.92
C MET A 37 -17.92 6.95 8.41
N VAL A 38 -16.83 6.64 9.09
CA VAL A 38 -15.51 7.28 8.92
C VAL A 38 -14.42 6.22 8.78
N THR A 39 -13.29 6.60 8.19
CA THR A 39 -12.07 5.79 8.24
C THR A 39 -11.42 5.88 9.62
N THR A 40 -10.49 4.97 9.92
CA THR A 40 -9.76 5.01 11.20
C THR A 40 -8.96 6.30 11.36
N TYR A 41 -8.40 6.84 10.28
CA TYR A 41 -7.68 8.12 10.30
C TYR A 41 -8.61 9.30 10.58
N GLN A 42 -9.77 9.36 9.93
CA GLN A 42 -10.79 10.37 10.23
C GLN A 42 -11.28 10.25 11.68
N MET A 43 -11.49 9.04 12.16
CA MET A 43 -11.88 8.79 13.55
C MET A 43 -10.82 9.29 14.54
N ALA A 44 -9.54 9.03 14.28
CA ALA A 44 -8.44 9.50 15.12
C ALA A 44 -8.43 11.04 15.23
N VAL A 45 -8.61 11.75 14.12
CA VAL A 45 -8.71 13.22 14.10
C VAL A 45 -9.95 13.70 14.87
N LEU A 46 -11.11 13.09 14.66
CA LEU A 46 -12.34 13.48 15.35
C LEU A 46 -12.28 13.25 16.86
N LEU A 47 -11.60 12.19 17.31
CA LEU A 47 -11.44 11.88 18.73
C LEU A 47 -10.53 12.89 19.46
N ALA A 48 -9.62 13.56 18.76
CA ALA A 48 -8.78 14.61 19.35
C ALA A 48 -9.63 15.77 19.92
N PHE A 49 -10.77 16.07 19.29
CA PHE A 49 -11.68 17.12 19.73
C PHE A 49 -12.51 16.79 20.99
N ASN A 50 -12.39 15.58 21.54
CA ASN A 50 -13.06 15.26 22.81
C ASN A 50 -12.41 15.95 24.02
N ASN A 51 -11.13 16.32 23.91
CA ASN A 51 -10.36 16.94 24.99
C ASN A 51 -10.26 18.48 24.84
N SER A 52 -10.38 19.00 23.61
CA SER A 52 -10.38 20.44 23.33
C SER A 52 -11.24 20.74 22.10
N GLU A 53 -11.93 21.89 22.11
CA GLU A 53 -12.77 22.31 20.98
C GLU A 53 -11.95 22.80 19.77
N THR A 54 -10.71 23.18 20.03
CA THR A 54 -9.73 23.63 19.04
C THR A 54 -8.44 22.81 19.19
N VAL A 55 -7.88 22.37 18.06
CA VAL A 55 -6.65 21.57 17.99
C VAL A 55 -5.78 22.10 16.86
N SER A 56 -4.49 22.28 17.10
CA SER A 56 -3.52 22.66 16.07
C SER A 56 -3.13 21.48 15.17
N TYR A 57 -2.65 21.78 13.96
CA TYR A 57 -2.13 20.76 13.04
C TYR A 57 -1.02 19.92 13.68
N LYS A 58 -0.13 20.57 14.44
CA LYS A 58 0.98 19.90 15.13
C LYS A 58 0.49 18.95 16.21
N GLU A 59 -0.50 19.33 17.02
CA GLU A 59 -1.11 18.44 18.01
C GLU A 59 -1.83 17.26 17.36
N LEU A 60 -2.50 17.47 16.23
CA LEU A 60 -3.08 16.38 15.44
C LEU A 60 -1.99 15.44 14.91
N GLN A 61 -0.87 15.98 14.42
CA GLN A 61 0.25 15.18 13.95
C GLN A 61 0.87 14.35 15.08
N ASP A 62 1.11 14.95 16.23
CA ASP A 62 1.72 14.30 17.38
C ASP A 62 0.78 13.25 18.01
N SER A 63 -0.51 13.53 18.07
CA SER A 63 -1.49 12.59 18.65
C SER A 63 -1.82 11.42 17.73
N THR A 64 -1.91 11.66 16.42
CA THR A 64 -2.31 10.63 15.45
C THR A 64 -1.13 9.88 14.84
N GLN A 65 0.09 10.43 14.92
CA GLN A 65 1.31 9.88 14.31
C GLN A 65 1.18 9.61 12.81
N MET A 66 0.26 10.33 12.14
CA MET A 66 0.08 10.23 10.70
C MET A 66 1.16 11.02 9.96
N ASN A 67 1.51 10.55 8.77
CA ASN A 67 2.38 11.33 7.89
C ASN A 67 1.64 12.60 7.41
N GLU A 68 2.38 13.66 7.08
CA GLU A 68 1.80 14.97 6.72
C GLU A 68 0.84 14.91 5.53
N LYS A 69 1.16 14.07 4.53
CA LYS A 69 0.33 13.91 3.34
C LYS A 69 -1.03 13.30 3.67
N GLU A 70 -1.04 12.25 4.48
CA GLU A 70 -2.24 11.52 4.89
C GLU A 70 -3.06 12.33 5.90
N LEU A 71 -2.39 13.03 6.82
CA LEU A 71 -3.05 13.93 7.79
C LEU A 71 -3.76 15.08 7.06
N THR A 72 -3.04 15.80 6.20
CA THR A 72 -3.62 16.90 5.40
C THR A 72 -4.81 16.43 4.57
N LYS A 73 -4.69 15.26 3.92
CA LYS A 73 -5.79 14.65 3.15
C LYS A 73 -6.98 14.30 4.03
N THR A 74 -6.74 13.73 5.21
CA THR A 74 -7.76 13.36 6.18
C THR A 74 -8.51 14.61 6.67
N ILE A 75 -7.78 15.64 7.06
CA ILE A 75 -8.34 16.94 7.48
C ILE A 75 -9.17 17.56 6.36
N LYS A 76 -8.65 17.59 5.13
CA LYS A 76 -9.38 18.11 3.96
C LYS A 76 -10.72 17.40 3.74
N SER A 77 -10.75 16.07 3.90
CA SER A 77 -12.01 15.31 3.79
C SER A 77 -13.05 15.67 4.86
N LEU A 78 -12.60 16.10 6.05
CA LEU A 78 -13.49 16.54 7.13
C LEU A 78 -13.95 18.00 6.93
N LEU A 79 -13.09 18.85 6.36
CA LEU A 79 -13.42 20.22 5.95
C LEU A 79 -14.44 20.25 4.81
N ASP A 80 -14.30 19.37 3.81
CA ASP A 80 -15.22 19.27 2.66
C ASP A 80 -16.66 18.95 3.11
N VAL A 81 -16.80 18.14 4.16
CA VAL A 81 -18.10 17.82 4.78
C VAL A 81 -18.52 18.85 5.83
N LYS A 82 -17.67 19.85 6.12
CA LYS A 82 -17.90 20.92 7.11
C LYS A 82 -18.07 20.40 8.53
N MET A 83 -17.41 19.30 8.89
CA MET A 83 -17.43 18.77 10.26
C MET A 83 -16.46 19.50 11.19
N ILE A 84 -15.36 19.98 10.63
CA ILE A 84 -14.39 20.85 11.29
C ILE A 84 -14.32 22.17 10.51
N ASN A 85 -13.91 23.23 11.19
CA ASN A 85 -13.62 24.54 10.64
C ASN A 85 -12.11 24.76 10.67
N HIS A 86 -11.61 25.56 9.74
CA HIS A 86 -10.23 25.99 9.65
C HIS A 86 -10.17 27.48 10.01
N ASP A 87 -9.28 27.84 10.92
CA ASP A 87 -9.18 29.20 11.48
C ASP A 87 -8.33 30.15 10.61
N SER A 88 -7.65 29.62 9.59
CA SER A 88 -6.82 30.41 8.68
C SER A 88 -7.66 30.98 7.54
N GLU A 89 -7.42 32.25 7.19
CA GLU A 89 -7.96 32.86 5.95
C GLU A 89 -7.39 32.19 4.68
N LYS A 90 -6.35 31.36 4.81
CA LYS A 90 -5.76 30.62 3.70
C LYS A 90 -6.54 29.34 3.42
N GLU A 91 -6.77 29.08 2.13
CA GLU A 91 -7.40 27.83 1.66
C GLU A 91 -6.48 26.60 1.85
N ASP A 92 -5.17 26.83 1.98
CA ASP A 92 -4.17 25.79 2.19
C ASP A 92 -3.94 25.49 3.67
N ILE A 93 -3.81 24.20 3.98
CA ILE A 93 -3.46 23.70 5.32
C ILE A 93 -1.94 23.80 5.51
N ASP A 94 -1.50 24.53 6.52
CA ASP A 94 -0.11 24.66 6.92
C ASP A 94 0.13 24.10 8.34
N ALA A 95 1.40 23.97 8.74
CA ALA A 95 1.77 23.39 10.04
C ALA A 95 1.32 24.23 11.25
N GLU A 96 1.05 25.51 11.04
CA GLU A 96 0.56 26.45 12.06
C GLU A 96 -0.97 26.57 12.05
N SER A 97 -1.66 25.83 11.16
CA SER A 97 -3.12 25.85 11.07
C SER A 97 -3.77 25.29 12.32
N SER A 98 -4.81 25.96 12.81
CA SER A 98 -5.71 25.48 13.85
C SER A 98 -7.06 25.06 13.25
N PHE A 99 -7.64 24.04 13.86
CA PHE A 99 -8.94 23.50 13.48
C PHE A 99 -9.86 23.52 14.69
N SER A 100 -11.13 23.82 14.47
CA SER A 100 -12.16 23.78 15.50
C SER A 100 -13.34 22.90 15.10
N LEU A 101 -14.02 22.32 16.07
CA LEU A 101 -15.20 21.51 15.81
C LEU A 101 -16.36 22.39 15.34
N ASN A 102 -17.07 21.99 14.27
CA ASN A 102 -18.23 22.75 13.81
C ASN A 102 -19.46 22.50 14.68
N MET A 103 -19.70 23.38 15.65
CA MET A 103 -20.86 23.35 16.55
C MET A 103 -22.21 23.59 15.85
N ASN A 104 -22.20 24.15 14.64
CA ASN A 104 -23.39 24.44 13.83
C ASN A 104 -23.54 23.47 12.66
N PHE A 105 -22.92 22.28 12.72
CA PHE A 105 -23.03 21.29 11.67
C PHE A 105 -24.48 20.84 11.46
N SER A 106 -24.90 20.82 10.19
CA SER A 106 -26.22 20.36 9.78
C SER A 106 -26.14 19.56 8.50
N SER A 107 -26.73 18.38 8.53
CA SER A 107 -26.88 17.51 7.35
C SER A 107 -28.34 17.10 7.19
N LYS A 108 -28.76 16.95 5.93
CA LYS A 108 -30.09 16.40 5.59
C LYS A 108 -30.27 14.96 6.08
N ARG A 109 -29.17 14.21 6.25
CA ARG A 109 -29.18 12.81 6.70
C ARG A 109 -28.59 12.71 8.10
N THR A 110 -29.28 12.02 8.99
CA THR A 110 -28.79 11.72 10.35
C THR A 110 -27.68 10.68 10.36
N LYS A 111 -27.67 9.77 9.37
CA LYS A 111 -26.56 8.83 9.12
C LYS A 111 -25.95 9.07 7.74
N PHE A 112 -24.64 9.28 7.69
CA PHE A 112 -23.93 9.55 6.44
C PHE A 112 -22.53 8.94 6.46
N LYS A 113 -21.92 8.80 5.28
CA LYS A 113 -20.56 8.31 5.11
C LYS A 113 -19.67 9.46 4.66
N ILE A 114 -18.55 9.66 5.32
CA ILE A 114 -17.52 10.60 4.85
C ILE A 114 -16.71 9.87 3.80
N THR A 115 -17.01 10.11 2.53
CA THR A 115 -16.13 9.71 1.45
C THR A 115 -14.95 10.67 1.40
N THR A 116 -13.78 10.22 1.84
CA THR A 116 -12.54 10.69 1.21
C THR A 116 -12.72 10.50 -0.29
N SER A 117 -12.39 11.51 -1.10
CA SER A 117 -12.31 11.37 -2.55
C SER A 117 -11.66 10.03 -2.85
N MET A 118 -12.49 9.11 -3.37
CA MET A 118 -12.13 7.71 -3.57
C MET A 118 -10.83 7.71 -4.36
N GLN A 119 -9.83 6.97 -3.91
CA GLN A 119 -8.54 6.81 -4.58
C GLN A 119 -8.78 6.67 -6.09
N LYS A 120 -8.58 7.74 -6.85
CA LYS A 120 -7.94 7.55 -8.15
C LYS A 120 -6.58 7.02 -7.74
N ASP A 121 -6.27 5.78 -8.13
CA ASP A 121 -4.97 5.16 -7.82
C ASP A 121 -3.91 6.25 -7.93
N THR A 122 -3.33 6.61 -6.78
CA THR A 122 -2.34 7.67 -6.81
C THR A 122 -1.22 7.20 -7.75
N PRO A 123 -0.56 8.09 -8.50
CA PRO A 123 0.54 7.68 -9.37
C PRO A 123 1.55 6.77 -8.65
N GLN A 124 1.73 6.99 -7.35
CA GLN A 124 2.53 6.17 -6.44
C GLN A 124 1.97 4.75 -6.22
N GLU A 125 0.67 4.57 -5.98
CA GLU A 125 0.05 3.24 -5.85
C GLU A 125 0.07 2.46 -7.17
N MET A 126 -0.15 3.15 -8.30
CA MET A 126 -0.03 2.54 -9.63
C MET A 126 1.40 2.04 -9.89
N GLU A 127 2.41 2.85 -9.54
CA GLU A 127 3.81 2.48 -9.69
C GLU A 127 4.22 1.33 -8.77
N GLN A 128 3.74 1.31 -7.52
CA GLN A 128 3.94 0.18 -6.61
C GLN A 128 3.32 -1.11 -7.17
N THR A 129 2.09 -1.03 -7.68
CA THR A 129 1.41 -2.18 -8.28
C THR A 129 2.17 -2.70 -9.49
N ARG A 130 2.62 -1.80 -10.37
CA ARG A 130 3.42 -2.16 -11.54
C ARG A 130 4.75 -2.80 -11.15
N SER A 131 5.43 -2.23 -10.17
CA SER A 131 6.70 -2.75 -9.65
C SER A 131 6.52 -4.17 -9.08
N ALA A 132 5.47 -4.39 -8.28
CA ALA A 132 5.14 -5.71 -7.74
C ALA A 132 4.90 -6.75 -8.85
N VAL A 133 4.15 -6.38 -9.90
CA VAL A 133 3.93 -7.26 -11.06
C VAL A 133 5.25 -7.58 -11.78
N ASP A 134 6.14 -6.60 -11.94
CA ASP A 134 7.43 -6.82 -12.58
C ASP A 134 8.35 -7.72 -11.74
N GLU A 135 8.34 -7.60 -10.41
CA GLU A 135 9.03 -8.53 -9.51
C GLU A 135 8.46 -9.96 -9.60
N ASP A 136 7.14 -10.13 -9.60
CA ASP A 136 6.50 -11.45 -9.76
C ASP A 136 6.90 -12.11 -11.09
N ARG A 137 6.97 -11.33 -12.17
CA ARG A 137 7.45 -11.83 -13.46
C ARG A 137 8.92 -12.25 -13.37
N LYS A 138 9.79 -11.50 -12.68
CA LYS A 138 11.20 -11.88 -12.49
C LYS A 138 11.30 -13.20 -11.72
N MET A 139 10.55 -13.35 -10.62
CA MET A 139 10.52 -14.57 -9.83
C MET A 139 10.02 -15.77 -10.65
N TYR A 140 8.97 -15.58 -11.46
CA TYR A 140 8.49 -16.61 -12.37
C TYR A 140 9.55 -17.05 -13.38
N LEU A 141 10.23 -16.09 -14.03
CA LEU A 141 11.28 -16.39 -14.99
C LEU A 141 12.45 -17.13 -14.35
N GLN A 142 12.89 -16.70 -13.16
CA GLN A 142 13.94 -17.40 -12.41
C GLN A 142 13.55 -18.86 -12.13
N ALA A 143 12.32 -19.10 -11.67
CA ALA A 143 11.82 -20.45 -11.42
C ALA A 143 11.72 -21.29 -12.71
N ALA A 144 11.32 -20.69 -13.83
CA ALA A 144 11.25 -21.36 -15.12
C ALA A 144 12.65 -21.76 -15.63
N ILE A 145 13.63 -20.85 -15.54
CA ILE A 145 15.03 -21.10 -15.91
C ILE A 145 15.60 -22.26 -15.08
N VAL A 146 15.44 -22.22 -13.75
CA VAL A 146 15.91 -23.30 -12.86
C VAL A 146 15.26 -24.63 -13.21
N ARG A 147 13.96 -24.65 -13.51
CA ARG A 147 13.25 -25.89 -13.92
C ARG A 147 13.79 -26.46 -15.22
N ILE A 148 14.02 -25.63 -16.23
CA ILE A 148 14.59 -26.03 -17.53
C ILE A 148 16.01 -26.58 -17.33
N MET A 149 16.86 -25.82 -16.65
CA MET A 149 18.27 -26.16 -16.44
C MET A 149 18.42 -27.44 -15.60
N LYS A 150 17.60 -27.63 -14.58
CA LYS A 150 17.58 -28.86 -13.77
C LYS A 150 17.28 -30.12 -14.61
N ALA A 151 16.42 -30.00 -15.62
CA ALA A 151 16.03 -31.10 -16.50
C ALA A 151 17.07 -31.36 -17.62
N ARG A 152 17.59 -30.29 -18.23
CA ARG A 152 18.55 -30.39 -19.36
C ARG A 152 20.00 -30.59 -18.93
N LYS A 153 20.34 -30.20 -17.70
CA LYS A 153 21.70 -30.15 -17.11
C LYS A 153 22.65 -29.17 -17.78
N VAL A 154 22.70 -29.16 -19.11
CA VAL A 154 23.50 -28.24 -19.93
C VAL A 154 22.62 -27.71 -21.05
N LEU A 155 22.66 -26.40 -21.30
CA LEU A 155 21.88 -25.78 -22.38
C LEU A 155 22.55 -24.52 -22.93
N ARG A 156 22.52 -24.36 -24.25
CA ARG A 156 23.02 -23.15 -24.93
C ARG A 156 22.12 -21.95 -24.70
N HIS A 157 22.71 -20.75 -24.68
CA HIS A 157 22.03 -19.48 -24.39
C HIS A 157 20.77 -19.26 -25.22
N ASN A 158 20.86 -19.38 -26.55
CA ASN A 158 19.71 -19.17 -27.43
C ASN A 158 18.60 -20.21 -27.21
N ALA A 159 18.96 -21.47 -26.96
CA ALA A 159 17.99 -22.52 -26.68
C ALA A 159 17.26 -22.27 -25.35
N LEU A 160 18.00 -21.87 -24.30
CA LEU A 160 17.42 -21.50 -23.01
C LEU A 160 16.43 -20.34 -23.14
N ILE A 161 16.79 -19.27 -23.87
CA ILE A 161 15.91 -18.13 -24.09
C ILE A 161 14.61 -18.56 -24.78
N GLN A 162 14.70 -19.38 -25.84
CA GLN A 162 13.52 -19.83 -26.57
C GLN A 162 12.61 -20.72 -25.70
N GLU A 163 13.16 -21.64 -24.93
CA GLU A 163 12.37 -22.47 -24.01
C GLU A 163 11.69 -21.63 -22.92
N VAL A 164 12.38 -20.63 -22.35
CA VAL A 164 11.82 -19.72 -21.34
C VAL A 164 10.68 -18.89 -21.93
N ILE A 165 10.85 -18.32 -23.13
CA ILE A 165 9.78 -17.58 -23.82
C ILE A 165 8.57 -18.48 -24.05
N SER A 166 8.80 -19.70 -24.55
CA SER A 166 7.74 -20.69 -24.81
C SER A 166 6.94 -21.02 -23.55
N GLN A 167 7.61 -21.30 -22.42
CA GLN A 167 6.92 -21.58 -21.14
C GLN A 167 6.24 -20.35 -20.54
N SER A 168 6.70 -19.13 -20.86
CA SER A 168 6.15 -17.90 -20.29
C SER A 168 4.94 -17.37 -21.03
N ARG A 169 4.80 -17.67 -22.34
CA ARG A 169 3.73 -17.15 -23.21
C ARG A 169 2.31 -17.33 -22.67
N ALA A 170 2.04 -18.39 -21.92
CA ALA A 170 0.72 -18.62 -21.32
C ALA A 170 0.34 -17.58 -20.26
N ARG A 171 1.31 -16.84 -19.70
CA ARG A 171 1.10 -15.85 -18.62
C ARG A 171 1.49 -14.43 -19.06
N PHE A 172 2.61 -14.28 -19.77
CA PHE A 172 3.08 -12.99 -20.28
C PHE A 172 4.16 -13.18 -21.36
N ASN A 173 4.47 -12.12 -22.09
CA ASN A 173 5.54 -12.12 -23.08
C ASN A 173 6.81 -11.45 -22.52
N PRO A 174 7.80 -12.20 -22.00
CA PRO A 174 9.01 -11.63 -21.42
C PRO A 174 9.91 -10.99 -22.48
N SER A 175 10.57 -9.89 -22.14
CA SER A 175 11.64 -9.33 -22.97
C SER A 175 12.93 -10.14 -22.81
N ILE A 176 13.74 -10.22 -23.87
CA ILE A 176 15.04 -10.91 -23.83
C ILE A 176 15.96 -10.29 -22.77
N SER A 177 15.92 -8.96 -22.61
CA SER A 177 16.70 -8.25 -21.59
C SER A 177 16.34 -8.71 -20.17
N MET A 178 15.05 -8.93 -19.89
CA MET A 178 14.59 -9.41 -18.59
C MET A 178 15.05 -10.83 -18.29
N ILE A 179 15.01 -11.71 -19.30
CA ILE A 179 15.51 -13.09 -19.18
C ILE A 179 17.02 -13.09 -18.90
N LYS A 180 17.80 -12.27 -19.62
CA LYS A 180 19.26 -12.13 -19.40
C LYS A 180 19.58 -11.70 -17.97
N LYS A 181 18.89 -10.68 -17.45
CA LYS A 181 19.04 -10.26 -16.04
C LYS A 181 18.71 -11.38 -15.05
N CYS A 182 17.68 -12.18 -15.33
CA CYS A 182 17.34 -13.31 -14.48
C CYS A 182 18.41 -14.42 -14.51
N ILE A 183 19.04 -14.66 -15.67
CA ILE A 183 20.16 -15.59 -15.81
C ILE A 183 21.35 -15.11 -14.96
N GLU A 184 21.72 -13.83 -15.06
CA GLU A 184 22.80 -13.23 -14.25
C GLU A 184 22.55 -13.42 -12.75
N VAL A 185 21.34 -13.08 -12.27
CA VAL A 185 20.96 -13.29 -10.86
C VAL A 185 21.03 -14.76 -10.44
N LEU A 186 20.70 -15.70 -11.34
CA LEU A 186 20.79 -17.14 -11.03
C LEU A 186 22.23 -17.66 -11.02
N ILE A 187 23.13 -17.05 -11.80
CA ILE A 187 24.57 -17.31 -11.73
C ILE A 187 25.11 -16.82 -10.39
N ASP A 188 24.77 -15.59 -9.99
CA ASP A 188 25.20 -15.01 -8.71
C ASP A 188 24.69 -15.81 -7.51
N LYS A 189 23.45 -16.34 -7.60
CA LYS A 189 22.86 -17.24 -6.61
C LYS A 189 23.34 -18.70 -6.71
N GLN A 190 24.30 -18.99 -7.60
CA GLN A 190 24.91 -20.31 -7.78
C GLN A 190 23.92 -21.44 -8.12
N TYR A 191 22.81 -21.13 -8.82
CA TYR A 191 21.91 -22.15 -9.36
C TYR A 191 22.37 -22.70 -10.72
N ILE A 192 23.08 -21.87 -11.48
CA ILE A 192 23.63 -22.20 -12.80
C ILE A 192 25.00 -21.55 -12.93
N GLU A 193 25.85 -22.07 -13.80
CA GLU A 193 27.15 -21.49 -14.11
C GLU A 193 27.38 -21.45 -15.63
N ARG A 194 28.33 -20.62 -16.07
CA ARG A 194 28.80 -20.67 -17.45
C ARG A 194 29.79 -21.81 -17.60
N SER A 195 29.65 -22.58 -18.66
CA SER A 195 30.59 -23.64 -19.00
C SER A 195 32.00 -23.05 -19.20
N GLN A 196 33.03 -23.72 -18.68
CA GLN A 196 34.43 -23.31 -18.88
C GLN A 196 34.85 -23.38 -20.36
N ALA A 197 34.17 -24.21 -21.15
CA ALA A 197 34.46 -24.41 -22.56
C ALA A 197 33.84 -23.33 -23.47
N SER A 198 32.74 -22.71 -23.06
CA SER A 198 32.03 -21.72 -23.88
C SER A 198 31.16 -20.77 -23.04
N ALA A 199 31.29 -19.48 -23.32
CA ALA A 199 30.48 -18.43 -22.67
C ALA A 199 29.00 -18.46 -23.06
N ASP A 200 28.64 -19.19 -24.13
CA ASP A 200 27.28 -19.33 -24.67
C ASP A 200 26.57 -20.61 -24.18
N GLU A 201 27.14 -21.30 -23.21
CA GLU A 201 26.61 -22.52 -22.63
C GLU A 201 26.50 -22.39 -21.11
N TYR A 202 25.35 -22.83 -20.58
CA TYR A 202 25.08 -22.85 -19.15
C TYR A 202 25.01 -24.29 -18.65
N SER A 203 25.47 -24.50 -17.43
CA SER A 203 25.37 -25.75 -16.68
C SER A 203 24.57 -25.53 -15.40
N TYR A 204 23.76 -26.50 -15.01
CA TYR A 204 23.02 -26.47 -13.75
C TYR A 204 23.93 -26.88 -12.59
N VAL A 205 23.99 -26.04 -11.55
CA VAL A 205 24.81 -26.24 -10.36
C VAL A 205 23.90 -26.81 -9.27
N ALA A 206 23.94 -28.13 -9.10
CA ALA A 206 23.34 -28.85 -7.97
C ALA A 206 24.12 -30.12 -7.70
#